data_AF-A0A914ELK5-F1
#
_entry.id   AF-A0A914ELK5-F1
#
_cell.length_a   1.000
_cell.length_b   1.000
_cell.length_c   1.000
_cell.angle_alpha   90.00
_cell.angle_beta   90.00
_cell.angle_gamma   90.00
#
_symmetry.space_group_name_H-M   'P 1'
#
loop_
_entity.id
_entity.type
_entity.pdbx_description
1 polymer ?
#
loop_
_entity_poly.entity_id
_entity_poly.type
_entity_poly.pdbx_seq_one_letter_code
_entity_poly.pdbx_strand_id
1 'polypeptide(L)' 'MTNISGYCDNKFSEVEEVFRRNFQDGWEYEGAAFSVYHKGKCVVDLHGGYADFSSLAKWTEKTKTVVFSVTKV' A
#
# COMPACT_ATOMS: atom_id res chain seq x y z
N MET A 1 -4.19 -6.60 13.72
CA MET A 1 -3.25 -5.55 13.30
C MET A 1 -2.71 -5.92 11.93
N THR A 2 -2.99 -5.11 10.92
CA THR A 2 -2.50 -5.34 9.55
C THR A 2 -1.03 -4.96 9.49
N ASN A 3 -0.18 -5.89 9.06
CA ASN A 3 1.24 -5.61 8.90
C ASN A 3 1.43 -4.71 7.68
N ILE A 4 1.90 -3.49 7.90
CA ILE A 4 2.30 -2.56 6.83
C ILE A 4 3.81 -2.68 6.67
N SER A 5 4.24 -2.90 5.45
CA SER A 5 5.63 -3.10 5.04
C SER A 5 5.99 -2.14 3.92
N GLY A 6 7.28 -1.92 3.73
CA GLY A 6 7.80 -1.09 2.65
C GLY A 6 8.74 0.00 3.16
N TYR A 7 8.87 1.05 2.37
CA TYR A 7 9.76 2.18 2.61
C TYR A 7 8.97 3.50 2.67
N CYS A 8 9.26 4.33 3.66
CA CYS A 8 8.82 5.71 3.72
C CYS A 8 10.00 6.57 4.17
N ASP A 9 10.38 7.58 3.39
CA ASP A 9 11.34 8.58 3.84
C ASP A 9 10.73 9.34 5.03
N ASN A 10 11.50 9.55 6.11
CA ASN A 10 11.04 10.18 7.35
C ASN A 10 10.32 11.53 7.13
N LYS A 11 10.68 12.27 6.07
CA LYS A 11 10.02 13.52 5.70
C LYS A 11 8.54 13.37 5.31
N PHE A 12 8.13 12.16 4.95
CA PHE A 12 6.77 11.80 4.56
C PHE A 12 6.13 10.81 5.56
N SER A 13 6.63 10.73 6.79
CA SER A 13 6.14 9.80 7.83
C SER A 13 4.63 9.89 8.07
N GLU A 14 4.02 11.07 7.95
CA GLU A 14 2.56 11.26 8.05
C GLU A 14 1.78 10.43 7.00
N VAL A 15 2.36 10.19 5.82
CA VAL A 15 1.76 9.32 4.79
C VAL A 15 1.66 7.88 5.29
N GLU A 16 2.71 7.37 5.95
CA GLU A 16 2.69 6.03 6.52
C GLU A 16 1.67 5.92 7.66
N GLU A 17 1.55 6.95 8.49
CA GLU A 17 0.57 7.01 9.58
C GLU A 17 -0.87 6.97 9.05
N VAL A 18 -1.19 7.79 8.04
CA VAL A 18 -2.51 7.79 7.40
C VAL A 18 -2.77 6.46 6.71
N PHE A 19 -1.80 5.91 6.00
CA PHE A 19 -1.94 4.60 5.35
C PHE A 19 -2.24 3.51 6.39
N ARG A 20 -1.51 3.46 7.52
CA ARG A 20 -1.79 2.55 8.64
C ARG A 20 -3.20 2.74 9.19
N ARG A 21 -3.62 4.00 9.33
CA ARG A 21 -4.95 4.34 9.84
C ARG A 21 -6.07 3.89 8.89
N ASN A 22 -5.90 3.96 7.58
CA ASN A 22 -6.91 3.43 6.64
C ASN A 22 -7.22 1.95 6.89
N PHE A 23 -6.23 1.13 7.25
CA PHE A 23 -6.46 -0.27 7.64
C PHE A 23 -7.11 -0.40 9.02
N GLN A 24 -6.75 0.46 9.99
CA GLN A 24 -7.32 0.44 11.34
C GLN A 24 -8.80 0.85 11.34
N ASP A 25 -9.13 1.85 10.52
CA ASP A 25 -10.48 2.39 10.34
C ASP A 25 -11.33 1.49 9.41
N GLY A 26 -10.75 0.42 8.87
CA GLY A 26 -11.45 -0.59 8.05
C GLY A 26 -11.74 -0.14 6.61
N TRP A 27 -11.09 0.92 6.13
CA TRP A 27 -11.26 1.42 4.76
C TRP A 27 -10.57 0.50 3.73
N GLU A 28 -9.44 -0.09 4.12
CA GLU A 28 -8.75 -1.12 3.33
C GLU A 28 -9.10 -2.51 3.86
N TYR A 29 -10.22 -3.07 3.41
CA TYR A 29 -10.73 -4.36 3.89
C TYR A 29 -9.81 -5.54 3.52
N GLU A 30 -9.27 -5.56 2.30
CA GLU A 30 -8.36 -6.62 1.84
C GLU A 30 -6.90 -6.18 1.98
N GLY A 31 -6.39 -5.47 0.97
CA GLY A 31 -5.03 -5.01 0.90
C GLY A 31 -4.88 -3.86 -0.08
N ALA A 32 -3.81 -3.10 0.12
CA ALA A 32 -3.52 -1.92 -0.69
C ALA A 32 -2.01 -1.75 -0.83
N ALA A 33 -1.60 -1.05 -1.89
CA ALA A 33 -0.25 -0.55 -2.09
C ALA A 33 -0.29 0.91 -2.54
N PHE A 34 0.69 1.69 -2.10
CA PHE A 34 0.80 3.12 -2.37
C PHE A 34 2.25 3.53 -2.54
N SER A 35 2.55 4.20 -3.65
CA SER A 35 3.91 4.68 -3.95
C SER A 35 3.89 6.12 -4.43
N VAL A 36 4.89 6.90 -4.02
CA VAL A 36 5.06 8.32 -4.38
C VAL A 36 6.47 8.55 -4.93
N TYR A 37 6.51 9.20 -6.09
CA TYR A 37 7.75 9.67 -6.70
C TYR A 37 7.83 11.20 -6.61
N HIS A 38 8.91 11.71 -6.04
CA HIS A 38 9.22 13.15 -6.02
C HIS A 38 10.51 13.40 -6.80
N LYS A 39 10.44 14.21 -7.86
CA LYS A 39 11.58 14.52 -8.74
C LYS A 39 12.32 13.27 -9.25
N GLY A 40 11.55 12.25 -9.66
CA GLY A 40 12.09 10.99 -10.19
C GLY A 40 12.63 10.01 -9.13
N LYS A 41 12.63 10.36 -7.84
CA LYS A 41 13.02 9.46 -6.76
C LYS A 41 11.78 8.89 -6.07
N CYS A 42 11.75 7.57 -5.85
CA CYS A 42 10.76 6.95 -4.98
C CYS A 42 11.02 7.38 -3.53
N VAL A 43 10.04 8.04 -2.91
CA VAL A 43 10.13 8.56 -1.53
C VAL A 43 9.17 7.84 -0.59
N VAL A 44 8.14 7.19 -1.12
CA VAL A 44 7.22 6.32 -0.40
C VAL A 44 6.92 5.12 -1.29
N ASP A 45 6.97 3.92 -0.74
CA ASP A 45 6.53 2.68 -1.36
C ASP A 45 6.06 1.72 -0.27
N LEU A 46 4.76 1.70 -0.03
CA LEU A 46 4.14 0.99 1.09
C LEU A 46 3.13 -0.03 0.58
N HIS A 47 3.00 -1.13 1.30
CA HIS A 47 1.97 -2.12 1.06
C HIS A 47 1.50 -2.81 2.35
N GLY A 48 0.30 -3.35 2.33
CA GLY A 48 -0.28 -4.00 3.50
C GLY A 48 -1.54 -4.80 3.18
N GLY A 49 -1.93 -5.63 4.15
CA GLY A 49 -3.15 -6.44 4.06
C GLY A 49 -2.95 -7.75 3.30
N TYR A 50 -3.98 -8.14 2.58
CA TYR A 50 -4.07 -9.39 1.85
C TYR A 50 -4.05 -9.13 0.34
N ALA A 51 -3.29 -9.93 -0.39
CA ALA A 51 -3.39 -10.02 -1.84
C ALA A 51 -4.66 -10.77 -2.26
N ASP A 52 -5.09 -11.72 -1.42
CA ASP A 52 -6.35 -12.44 -1.55
C ASP A 52 -6.82 -12.82 -0.13
N PHE A 53 -7.92 -12.22 0.29
CA PHE A 53 -8.47 -12.45 1.62
C PHE A 53 -9.03 -13.87 1.78
N SER A 54 -9.55 -14.46 0.70
CA SER A 54 -10.19 -15.78 0.74
C SER A 54 -9.21 -16.92 1.04
N SER A 55 -7.97 -16.79 0.55
CA SER A 55 -6.87 -17.72 0.84
C SER A 55 -5.93 -17.24 1.95
N LEU A 56 -6.23 -16.08 2.56
CA LEU A 56 -5.37 -15.40 3.53
C LEU A 56 -3.95 -15.08 3.01
N ALA A 57 -3.77 -15.03 1.70
CA ALA A 57 -2.50 -14.68 1.08
C ALA A 57 -2.15 -13.22 1.36
N LYS A 58 -0.97 -12.97 1.94
CA LYS A 58 -0.53 -11.61 2.30
C LYS A 58 -0.09 -10.80 1.09
N TRP A 59 -0.27 -9.49 1.19
CA TRP A 59 0.31 -8.58 0.22
C TRP A 59 1.84 -8.53 0.37
N THR A 60 2.56 -8.63 -0.75
CA THR A 60 4.02 -8.56 -0.85
C THR A 60 4.42 -7.51 -1.88
N GLU A 61 5.69 -7.15 -1.92
CA GLU A 61 6.28 -6.27 -2.93
C GLU A 61 6.14 -6.82 -4.37
N LYS A 62 5.85 -8.12 -4.52
CA LYS A 62 5.65 -8.79 -5.82
C LYS A 62 4.19 -8.96 -6.20
N THR A 63 3.26 -8.59 -5.32
CA THR A 63 1.83 -8.71 -5.55
C THR A 63 1.42 -7.80 -6.71
N LYS A 64 0.71 -8.37 -7.68
CA LYS A 64 0.12 -7.65 -8.82
C LYS A 64 -1.40 -7.62 -8.64
N THR A 65 -2.02 -6.49 -8.97
CA THR A 65 -3.48 -6.35 -8.94
C THR A 65 -3.99 -5.75 -10.25
N VAL A 66 -5.27 -5.96 -10.53
CA VAL A 66 -5.96 -5.38 -11.69
C VAL A 66 -6.28 -3.92 -11.38
N VAL A 67 -5.71 -2.99 -12.16
CA VAL A 67 -5.90 -1.54 -11.97
C VAL A 67 -7.01 -0.93 -12.84
N PHE A 68 -7.80 -1.77 -13.51
CA PHE A 68 -8.96 -1.40 -14.33
C PHE A 68 -8.65 -0.27 -15.35
N SER A 69 -9.37 0.85 -15.26
CA SER A 69 -9.27 1.96 -16.19
C SER A 69 -7.99 2.78 -16.04
N VAL A 70 -7.19 2.56 -14.99
CA VAL A 70 -5.88 3.22 -14.83
C VAL A 70 -4.96 2.89 -15.99
N THR A 71 -5.09 1.73 -16.63
CA THR A 71 -4.29 1.33 -17.81
C THR A 71 -4.48 2.24 -19.04
N LYS A 72 -5.41 3.20 -19.01
CA LYS A 72 -5.68 4.12 -20.13
C LYS A 72 -4.67 5.27 -20.25
N VAL A 73 -3.84 5.52 -19.23
CA VAL A 73 -2.81 6.58 -19.26
C VAL A 73 -1.60 6.19 -20.11
#